data_AF-A0A1G1C0D0-F1
#
_entry.id   AF-A0A1G1C0D0-F1
#
_cell.length_a   1.000
_cell.length_b   1.000
_cell.length_c   1.000
_cell.angle_alpha   90.00
_cell.angle_beta   90.00
_cell.angle_gamma   90.00
#
_symmetry.space_group_name_H-M   'P 1'
#
loop_
_entity.id
_entity.type
_entity.pdbx_description
1 polymer ?
#
loop_
_entity_poly.entity_id
_entity_poly.type
_entity_poly.pdbx_seq_one_letter_code
_entity_poly.pdbx_strand_id
1 'polypeptide(L)'
;MRMHSSKARWIEEEKHHRRTGDWPDILDRNDHMRFYGNKEWCIWLIDKLVHEKPMLFCGCMQSALACMTNHDFKSVDAWAKWLATERAKSQEDWIRDGFVGYGLHLESPLTKENAEELLRLIGRSRTEESEVPYYIKFNALRWLRDSGFDPWSVDLKDSASQDTRERLMGLMSYMLHLGSSQGNYGAGVLSLVTPPGDVEEPSPPWSEKLVSYIPHWPFATGGLALGLILLVSALLARRKQNRLSTGEPESTHDSESD
;
A
#
# COMPACT_ATOMS: atom_id res chain seq x y z
N MET A 1 -13.71 2.86 -25.34
CA MET A 1 -13.99 2.91 -23.89
C MET A 1 -13.13 4.04 -23.33
N ARG A 2 -13.70 5.14 -22.83
CA ARG A 2 -12.89 6.21 -22.22
C ARG A 2 -12.37 5.67 -20.89
N MET A 3 -11.05 5.61 -20.69
CA MET A 3 -10.48 5.39 -19.37
C MET A 3 -10.75 6.67 -18.56
N HIS A 4 -11.62 6.59 -17.56
CA HIS A 4 -11.79 7.66 -16.58
C HIS A 4 -10.54 7.68 -15.68
N SER A 5 -10.05 8.88 -15.30
CA SER A 5 -9.00 8.97 -14.28
C SER A 5 -9.52 8.43 -12.95
N SER A 6 -8.65 7.92 -12.07
CA SER A 6 -9.11 7.38 -10.78
C SER A 6 -9.81 8.42 -9.90
N LYS A 7 -9.44 9.69 -10.01
CA LYS A 7 -10.19 10.79 -9.37
C LYS A 7 -11.61 10.90 -9.90
N ALA A 8 -11.80 10.87 -11.22
CA ALA A 8 -13.14 10.94 -11.82
C ALA A 8 -13.98 9.72 -11.44
N ARG A 9 -13.38 8.52 -11.48
CA ARG A 9 -14.01 7.29 -11.04
C ARG A 9 -14.43 7.35 -9.57
N TRP A 10 -13.55 7.79 -8.69
CA TRP A 10 -13.85 7.96 -7.26
C TRP A 10 -15.02 8.92 -7.03
N ILE A 11 -15.03 10.08 -7.70
CA ILE A 11 -16.12 11.06 -7.59
C ILE A 11 -17.46 10.44 -8.05
N GLU A 12 -17.44 9.61 -9.09
CA GLU A 12 -18.63 8.90 -9.58
C GLU A 12 -19.11 7.82 -8.60
N GLU A 13 -18.20 7.03 -8.03
CA GLU A 13 -18.47 6.01 -7.01
C GLU A 13 -19.05 6.66 -5.74
N GLU A 14 -18.42 7.71 -5.20
CA GLU A 14 -18.93 8.47 -4.05
C GLU A 14 -20.35 9.01 -4.32
N LYS A 15 -20.58 9.61 -5.50
CA LYS A 15 -21.91 10.10 -5.89
C LYS A 15 -22.93 8.98 -6.05
N HIS A 16 -22.52 7.79 -6.49
CA HIS A 16 -23.41 6.64 -6.61
C HIS A 16 -23.90 6.22 -5.23
N HIS A 17 -22.99 5.93 -4.30
CA HIS A 17 -23.33 5.52 -2.94
C HIS A 17 -24.13 6.57 -2.17
N ARG A 18 -23.82 7.86 -2.33
CA ARG A 18 -24.63 8.94 -1.71
C ARG A 18 -26.06 8.98 -2.26
N ARG A 19 -26.27 8.66 -3.53
CA ARG A 19 -27.59 8.68 -4.18
C ARG A 19 -28.42 7.44 -3.85
N THR A 20 -27.82 6.27 -3.96
CA THR A 20 -28.54 5.02 -3.74
C THR A 20 -28.68 4.69 -2.27
N GLY A 21 -27.78 5.21 -1.43
CA GLY A 21 -27.63 4.74 -0.06
C GLY A 21 -27.06 3.32 0.01
N ASP A 22 -26.65 2.76 -1.14
CA ASP A 22 -26.11 1.40 -1.22
C ASP A 22 -24.76 1.35 -0.55
N TRP A 23 -24.53 0.22 0.10
CA TRP A 23 -23.29 -0.04 0.80
C TRP A 23 -22.16 -0.14 -0.19
N PRO A 24 -21.06 0.57 0.07
CA PRO A 24 -19.90 0.39 -0.73
C PRO A 24 -19.27 -0.95 -0.28
N ASP A 25 -19.03 -1.84 -1.25
CA ASP A 25 -18.56 -3.20 -0.99
C ASP A 25 -17.06 -3.14 -0.74
N ILE A 26 -16.68 -2.81 0.50
CA ILE A 26 -15.28 -2.69 0.94
C ILE A 26 -14.45 -3.96 0.64
N LEU A 27 -15.10 -5.11 0.41
CA LEU A 27 -14.47 -6.38 0.08
C LEU A 27 -14.33 -6.65 -1.43
N ASP A 28 -15.13 -6.01 -2.29
CA ASP A 28 -14.95 -6.13 -3.73
C ASP A 28 -13.65 -5.43 -4.11
N ARG A 29 -12.81 -6.14 -4.88
CA ARG A 29 -11.53 -5.63 -5.39
C ARG A 29 -11.71 -4.40 -6.29
N ASN A 30 -12.93 -4.18 -6.75
CA ASN A 30 -13.31 -3.03 -7.56
C ASN A 30 -13.69 -1.81 -6.72
N ASP A 31 -14.03 -1.97 -5.44
CA ASP A 31 -14.39 -0.85 -4.57
C ASP A 31 -13.15 -0.36 -3.82
N HIS A 32 -12.57 0.69 -4.35
CA HIS A 32 -11.26 1.17 -3.91
C HIS A 32 -11.35 2.15 -2.73
N MET A 33 -12.48 2.23 -2.03
CA MET A 33 -12.71 3.11 -0.88
C MET A 33 -11.57 3.16 0.15
N ARG A 34 -10.99 2.01 0.51
CA ARG A 34 -9.88 1.94 1.48
C ARG A 34 -8.66 2.76 1.03
N PHE A 35 -8.54 2.99 -0.28
CA PHE A 35 -7.47 3.75 -0.91
C PHE A 35 -7.83 5.23 -1.13
N TYR A 36 -9.13 5.58 -1.18
CA TYR A 36 -9.61 6.86 -1.68
C TYR A 36 -10.44 7.71 -0.69
N GLY A 37 -10.78 7.17 0.48
CA GLY A 37 -11.60 7.86 1.47
C GLY A 37 -10.97 9.16 2.00
N ASN A 38 -11.70 10.26 1.83
CA ASN A 38 -11.38 11.58 2.39
C ASN A 38 -12.14 11.84 3.72
N LYS A 39 -11.94 13.02 4.31
CA LYS A 39 -12.63 13.47 5.53
C LYS A 39 -14.14 13.35 5.41
N GLU A 40 -14.72 13.93 4.37
CA GLU A 40 -16.17 14.04 4.15
C GLU A 40 -16.81 12.66 3.99
N TRP A 41 -16.09 11.73 3.36
CA TRP A 41 -16.50 10.35 3.20
C TRP A 41 -16.46 9.59 4.53
N CYS A 42 -15.38 9.72 5.30
CA CYS A 42 -15.27 9.10 6.63
C CYS A 42 -16.39 9.58 7.56
N ILE A 43 -16.66 10.88 7.57
CA ILE A 43 -17.76 11.48 8.34
C ILE A 43 -19.10 10.89 7.91
N TRP A 44 -19.36 10.85 6.59
CA TRP A 44 -20.60 10.31 6.07
C TRP A 44 -20.82 8.84 6.47
N LEU A 45 -19.78 8.00 6.41
CA LEU A 45 -19.85 6.60 6.83
C LEU A 45 -20.18 6.47 8.32
N ILE A 46 -19.53 7.25 9.18
CA ILE A 46 -19.81 7.22 10.63
C ILE A 46 -21.24 7.72 10.91
N ASP A 47 -21.67 8.82 10.28
CA ASP A 47 -23.03 9.35 10.45
C ASP A 47 -24.09 8.32 10.01
N LYS A 48 -23.84 7.59 8.91
CA LYS A 48 -24.69 6.48 8.46
C LYS A 48 -24.73 5.36 9.50
N LEU A 49 -23.59 4.92 10.03
CA LEU A 49 -23.53 3.87 11.07
C LEU A 49 -24.33 4.25 12.33
N VAL A 50 -24.32 5.52 12.71
CA VAL A 50 -24.95 6.03 13.94
C VAL A 50 -26.46 6.23 13.77
N HIS A 51 -26.87 6.86 12.68
CA HIS A 51 -28.25 7.33 12.50
C HIS A 51 -29.10 6.41 11.65
N GLU A 52 -28.48 5.70 10.72
CA GLU A 52 -29.15 4.77 9.81
C GLU A 52 -28.78 3.37 10.28
N LYS A 53 -29.66 2.81 11.11
CA LYS A 53 -29.49 1.49 11.75
C LYS A 53 -29.55 0.23 10.84
N PRO A 54 -29.61 0.25 9.48
CA PRO A 54 -29.45 -1.00 8.73
C PRO A 54 -27.98 -1.40 8.49
N MET A 55 -26.98 -0.62 8.92
CA MET A 55 -25.56 -0.98 8.72
C MET A 55 -25.03 -2.02 9.70
N LEU A 56 -24.50 -3.12 9.16
CA LEU A 56 -23.65 -4.01 9.93
C LEU A 56 -22.26 -3.39 10.08
N PHE A 57 -21.86 -3.06 11.31
CA PHE A 57 -20.49 -2.70 11.64
C PHE A 57 -19.60 -3.96 11.57
N CYS A 58 -19.06 -4.25 10.38
CA CYS A 58 -18.19 -5.40 10.12
C CYS A 58 -16.70 -5.02 10.18
N GLY A 59 -15.81 -6.01 10.26
CA GLY A 59 -14.35 -5.78 10.30
C GLY A 59 -13.79 -5.04 9.08
N CYS A 60 -14.47 -5.08 7.93
CA CYS A 60 -14.06 -4.37 6.72
C CYS A 60 -14.32 -2.87 6.85
N MET A 61 -15.50 -2.51 7.38
CA MET A 61 -15.84 -1.12 7.71
C MET A 61 -14.86 -0.54 8.74
N GLN A 62 -14.59 -1.32 9.79
CA GLN A 62 -13.60 -0.94 10.78
C GLN A 62 -12.22 -0.68 10.14
N SER A 63 -11.77 -1.57 9.27
CA SER A 63 -10.48 -1.42 8.58
C SER A 63 -10.44 -0.18 7.67
N ALA A 64 -11.54 0.13 6.97
CA ALA A 64 -11.63 1.32 6.14
C ALA A 64 -11.57 2.61 6.97
N LEU A 65 -12.33 2.68 8.07
CA LEU A 65 -12.27 3.81 9.01
C LEU A 65 -10.87 3.99 9.61
N ALA A 66 -10.19 2.89 9.95
CA ALA A 66 -8.82 2.94 10.42
C ALA A 66 -7.84 3.44 9.35
N CYS A 67 -7.98 3.01 8.10
CA CYS A 67 -7.19 3.54 6.99
C CYS A 67 -7.47 5.03 6.71
N MET A 68 -8.65 5.54 7.01
CA MET A 68 -8.97 6.97 6.82
C MET A 68 -8.51 7.87 7.98
N THR A 69 -8.25 7.31 9.18
CA THR A 69 -8.11 8.11 10.42
C THR A 69 -6.92 7.74 11.30
N ASN A 70 -6.24 6.61 11.06
CA ASN A 70 -5.29 5.98 11.99
C ASN A 70 -5.87 5.51 13.35
N HIS A 71 -7.20 5.40 13.49
CA HIS A 71 -7.84 4.89 14.71
C HIS A 71 -8.59 3.57 14.47
N ASP A 72 -8.52 2.66 15.44
CA ASP A 72 -9.13 1.33 15.32
C ASP A 72 -10.18 1.06 16.41
N PHE A 73 -11.22 1.91 16.46
CA PHE A 73 -12.30 1.73 17.44
C PHE A 73 -13.16 0.51 17.10
N LYS A 74 -13.52 -0.26 18.13
CA LYS A 74 -14.20 -1.56 18.03
C LYS A 74 -15.73 -1.48 18.07
N SER A 75 -16.30 -0.27 18.21
CA SER A 75 -17.75 -0.07 18.27
C SER A 75 -18.20 1.21 17.58
N VAL A 76 -19.46 1.21 17.11
CA VAL A 76 -20.12 2.39 16.53
C VAL A 76 -20.17 3.54 17.53
N ASP A 77 -20.47 3.26 18.81
CA ASP A 77 -20.53 4.29 19.86
C ASP A 77 -19.18 4.98 20.09
N ALA A 78 -18.08 4.22 20.03
CA ALA A 78 -16.73 4.79 20.17
C ALA A 78 -16.39 5.70 18.97
N TRP A 79 -16.74 5.27 17.75
CA TRP A 79 -16.62 6.10 16.55
C TRP A 79 -17.45 7.38 16.64
N ALA A 80 -18.71 7.27 17.09
CA ALA A 80 -19.61 8.41 17.26
C ALA A 80 -19.04 9.43 18.25
N LYS A 81 -18.56 8.95 19.41
CA LYS A 81 -17.97 9.81 20.45
C LYS A 81 -16.69 10.50 19.97
N TRP A 82 -15.81 9.76 19.31
CA TRP A 82 -14.59 10.32 18.73
C TRP A 82 -14.91 11.38 17.66
N LEU A 83 -15.83 11.07 16.74
CA LEU A 83 -16.17 12.02 15.69
C LEU A 83 -16.79 13.30 16.27
N ALA A 84 -17.58 13.21 17.34
CA ALA A 84 -18.16 14.39 17.99
C ALA A 84 -17.10 15.40 18.49
N THR A 85 -15.90 14.94 18.87
CA THR A 85 -14.81 15.81 19.32
C THR A 85 -13.84 16.18 18.21
N GLU A 86 -13.63 15.29 17.24
CA GLU A 86 -12.58 15.42 16.22
C GLU A 86 -13.07 15.96 14.88
N ARG A 87 -14.39 16.06 14.64
CA ARG A 87 -15.01 16.50 13.38
C ARG A 87 -14.42 17.81 12.82
N ALA A 88 -14.02 18.74 13.69
CA ALA A 88 -13.48 20.03 13.28
C ALA A 88 -12.06 19.94 12.68
N LYS A 89 -11.23 18.97 13.11
CA LYS A 89 -9.85 18.81 12.64
C LYS A 89 -9.79 18.33 11.19
N SER A 90 -8.65 18.54 10.52
CA SER A 90 -8.41 17.99 9.18
C SER A 90 -8.21 16.46 9.23
N GLN A 91 -8.30 15.78 8.08
CA GLN A 91 -8.00 14.34 8.03
C GLN A 91 -6.51 14.08 8.33
N GLU A 92 -5.66 15.00 7.89
CA GLU A 92 -4.22 15.01 8.13
C GLU A 92 -3.92 15.10 9.62
N ASP A 93 -4.66 15.92 10.37
CA ASP A 93 -4.53 16.00 11.83
C ASP A 93 -4.95 14.69 12.49
N TRP A 94 -6.05 14.06 12.06
CA TRP A 94 -6.45 12.74 12.58
C TRP A 94 -5.36 11.69 12.36
N ILE A 95 -4.85 11.62 11.14
CA ILE A 95 -3.78 10.69 10.77
C ILE A 95 -2.51 10.99 11.58
N ARG A 96 -2.13 12.27 11.72
CA ARG A 96 -0.97 12.72 12.51
C ARG A 96 -1.10 12.33 13.98
N ASP A 97 -2.24 12.58 14.59
CA ASP A 97 -2.52 12.24 15.99
C ASP A 97 -2.40 10.72 16.21
N GLY A 98 -2.85 9.91 15.25
CA GLY A 98 -2.72 8.46 15.31
C GLY A 98 -1.27 7.96 15.24
N PHE A 99 -0.34 8.70 14.64
CA PHE A 99 1.09 8.34 14.62
C PHE A 99 1.79 8.55 15.97
N VAL A 100 1.26 9.41 16.84
CA VAL A 100 1.84 9.67 18.17
C VAL A 100 1.89 8.39 19.02
N GLY A 101 0.89 7.50 18.88
CA GLY A 101 0.87 6.20 19.55
C GLY A 101 2.01 5.27 19.14
N TYR A 102 2.72 5.57 18.05
CA TYR A 102 3.88 4.84 17.56
C TYR A 102 5.20 5.61 17.75
N GLY A 103 5.15 6.73 18.49
CA GLY A 103 6.31 7.57 18.79
C GLY A 103 6.72 8.52 17.66
N LEU A 104 5.85 8.75 16.66
CA LEU A 104 6.12 9.65 15.55
C LEU A 104 5.36 10.97 15.72
N HIS A 105 6.08 12.07 15.65
CA HIS A 105 5.53 13.42 15.64
C HIS A 105 5.79 14.05 14.27
N LEU A 106 4.82 13.97 13.37
CA LEU A 106 4.98 14.42 12.00
C LEU A 106 4.71 15.91 11.85
N GLU A 107 5.58 16.59 11.12
CA GLU A 107 5.41 17.98 10.71
C GLU A 107 4.81 18.08 9.29
N SER A 108 4.29 19.27 8.97
CA SER A 108 3.85 19.64 7.63
C SER A 108 4.43 21.03 7.31
N PRO A 109 5.34 21.15 6.32
CA PRO A 109 5.80 20.12 5.38
C PRO A 109 6.62 19.00 6.05
N LEU A 110 6.69 17.83 5.40
CA LEU A 110 7.41 16.68 5.94
C LEU A 110 8.92 16.95 5.98
N THR A 111 9.54 16.82 7.16
CA THR A 111 10.99 16.93 7.33
C THR A 111 11.71 15.67 6.86
N LYS A 112 13.03 15.76 6.63
CA LYS A 112 13.84 14.59 6.26
C LYS A 112 13.82 13.55 7.38
N GLU A 113 13.92 14.01 8.61
CA GLU A 113 13.91 13.19 9.82
C GLU A 113 12.58 12.42 9.95
N ASN A 114 11.44 13.11 9.76
CA ASN A 114 10.14 12.45 9.74
C ASN A 114 9.99 11.45 8.59
N ALA A 115 10.54 11.75 7.41
CA ALA A 115 10.52 10.80 6.29
C ALA A 115 11.30 9.51 6.63
N GLU A 116 12.47 9.63 7.25
CA GLU A 116 13.26 8.48 7.69
C GLU A 116 12.56 7.68 8.80
N GLU A 117 11.87 8.35 9.73
CA GLU A 117 11.03 7.72 10.75
C GLU A 117 9.86 6.94 10.16
N LEU A 118 9.17 7.51 9.17
CA LEU A 118 8.09 6.83 8.46
C LEU A 118 8.61 5.60 7.71
N LEU A 119 9.77 5.68 7.04
CA LEU A 119 10.39 4.52 6.39
C LEU A 119 10.72 3.42 7.40
N ARG A 120 11.29 3.76 8.56
CA ARG A 120 11.53 2.77 9.63
C ARG A 120 10.23 2.12 10.07
N LEU A 121 9.21 2.90 10.37
CA LEU A 121 7.88 2.41 10.79
C LEU A 121 7.28 1.42 9.79
N ILE A 122 7.38 1.71 8.48
CA ILE A 122 6.90 0.84 7.41
C ILE A 122 7.72 -0.47 7.39
N GLY A 123 9.06 -0.36 7.49
CA GLY A 123 10.00 -1.46 7.38
C GLY A 123 10.09 -2.39 8.58
N ARG A 124 9.56 -2.02 9.75
CA ARG A 124 9.48 -2.90 10.93
C ARG A 124 8.81 -4.22 10.58
N SER A 125 9.47 -5.33 10.94
CA SER A 125 8.97 -6.67 10.62
C SER A 125 7.72 -7.02 11.44
N ARG A 126 6.97 -8.02 10.97
CA ARG A 126 5.81 -8.56 11.69
C ARG A 126 6.17 -9.37 12.94
N THR A 127 7.44 -9.70 13.13
CA THR A 127 7.87 -10.67 14.14
C THR A 127 8.19 -10.05 15.50
N GLU A 128 8.13 -8.72 15.62
CA GLU A 128 8.30 -8.02 16.89
C GLU A 128 6.99 -8.00 17.68
N GLU A 129 7.06 -8.00 19.02
CA GLU A 129 5.93 -8.02 19.96
C GLU A 129 4.94 -6.84 19.81
N SER A 130 5.29 -5.82 19.01
CA SER A 130 4.39 -4.75 18.59
C SER A 130 4.23 -4.72 17.07
N GLU A 131 3.37 -5.59 16.51
CA GLU A 131 3.04 -5.52 15.09
C GLU A 131 2.39 -4.16 14.77
N VAL A 132 3.08 -3.33 13.97
CA VAL A 132 2.51 -2.09 13.46
C VAL A 132 1.34 -2.43 12.53
N PRO A 133 0.10 -1.99 12.83
CA PRO A 133 -1.07 -2.34 12.04
C PRO A 133 -0.97 -1.86 10.60
N TYR A 134 -1.64 -2.58 9.69
CA TYR A 134 -1.64 -2.26 8.26
C TYR A 134 -2.07 -0.81 7.98
N TYR A 135 -3.12 -0.31 8.63
CA TYR A 135 -3.64 1.05 8.38
C TYR A 135 -2.63 2.15 8.72
N ILE A 136 -1.77 1.93 9.74
CA ILE A 136 -0.68 2.84 10.10
C ILE A 136 0.38 2.86 9.00
N LYS A 137 0.83 1.68 8.57
CA LYS A 137 1.80 1.56 7.46
C LYS A 137 1.24 2.14 6.17
N PHE A 138 -0.04 1.91 5.90
CA PHE A 138 -0.76 2.44 4.76
C PHE A 138 -0.77 3.97 4.76
N ASN A 139 -1.11 4.61 5.89
CA ASN A 139 -1.07 6.07 5.97
C ASN A 139 0.35 6.63 5.98
N ALA A 140 1.35 5.88 6.47
CA ALA A 140 2.75 6.30 6.36
C ALA A 140 3.20 6.35 4.90
N LEU A 141 2.80 5.36 4.09
CA LEU A 141 3.03 5.34 2.65
C LEU A 141 2.33 6.50 1.94
N ARG A 142 1.06 6.79 2.28
CA ARG A 142 0.32 7.95 1.74
C ARG A 142 1.00 9.26 2.11
N TRP A 143 1.43 9.42 3.36
CA TRP A 143 2.09 10.64 3.81
C TRP A 143 3.39 10.89 3.07
N LEU A 144 4.22 9.86 2.86
CA LEU A 144 5.42 9.97 2.02
C LEU A 144 5.05 10.38 0.59
N ARG A 145 4.08 9.68 -0.03
CA ARG A 145 3.64 9.98 -1.40
C ARG A 145 3.16 11.42 -1.56
N ASP A 146 2.31 11.88 -0.64
CA ASP A 146 1.59 13.15 -0.76
C ASP A 146 2.40 14.36 -0.25
N SER A 147 3.53 14.11 0.44
CA SER A 147 4.44 15.16 0.93
C SER A 147 5.50 15.62 -0.08
N GLY A 148 5.60 14.96 -1.24
CA GLY A 148 6.66 15.24 -2.23
C GLY A 148 8.00 14.57 -1.90
N PHE A 149 8.02 13.57 -1.03
CA PHE A 149 9.23 12.81 -0.67
C PHE A 149 9.93 12.18 -1.89
N ASP A 150 11.24 12.42 -2.01
CA ASP A 150 12.10 11.83 -3.04
C ASP A 150 12.79 10.54 -2.52
N PRO A 151 12.40 9.35 -2.99
CA PRO A 151 13.00 8.08 -2.53
C PRO A 151 14.50 7.96 -2.84
N TRP A 152 15.01 8.70 -3.84
CA TRP A 152 16.42 8.66 -4.22
C TRP A 152 17.32 9.49 -3.31
N SER A 153 16.73 10.32 -2.43
CA SER A 153 17.45 11.15 -1.47
C SER A 153 17.87 10.41 -0.20
N VAL A 154 17.41 9.16 -0.02
CA VAL A 154 17.68 8.36 1.19
C VAL A 154 19.13 7.85 1.19
N ASP A 155 19.87 8.16 2.26
CA ASP A 155 21.23 7.68 2.46
C ASP A 155 21.22 6.34 3.22
N LEU A 156 21.79 5.29 2.61
CA LEU A 156 21.85 3.93 3.15
C LEU A 156 23.28 3.46 3.47
N LYS A 157 24.22 4.39 3.70
CA LYS A 157 25.65 4.10 3.88
C LYS A 157 26.02 3.18 5.05
N ASP A 158 25.15 2.95 6.02
CA ASP A 158 25.41 2.05 7.15
C ASP A 158 24.54 0.79 7.11
N SER A 159 24.82 -0.13 6.19
CA SER A 159 23.97 -1.32 5.93
C SER A 159 23.93 -2.35 7.06
N ALA A 160 24.75 -2.20 8.10
CA ALA A 160 24.86 -3.19 9.18
C ALA A 160 23.87 -2.96 10.34
N SER A 161 23.37 -1.73 10.52
CA SER A 161 22.44 -1.40 11.60
C SER A 161 21.01 -1.85 11.29
N GLN A 162 20.28 -2.22 12.36
CA GLN A 162 18.85 -2.56 12.28
C GLN A 162 18.04 -1.40 11.67
N ASP A 163 18.33 -0.17 12.08
CA ASP A 163 17.72 1.05 11.53
C ASP A 163 17.87 1.17 10.01
N THR A 164 19.04 0.86 9.46
CA THR A 164 19.24 0.90 8.01
C THR A 164 18.49 -0.23 7.31
N ARG A 165 18.40 -1.42 7.92
CA ARG A 165 17.58 -2.51 7.38
C ARG A 165 16.11 -2.12 7.34
N GLU A 166 15.58 -1.55 8.41
CA GLU A 166 14.20 -1.07 8.47
C GLU A 166 13.94 0.03 7.44
N ARG A 167 14.82 1.03 7.33
CA ARG A 167 14.70 2.07 6.29
C ARG A 167 14.72 1.48 4.88
N LEU A 168 15.61 0.52 4.59
CA LEU A 168 15.67 -0.16 3.30
C LEU A 168 14.36 -0.91 3.00
N MET A 169 13.85 -1.69 3.95
CA MET A 169 12.59 -2.42 3.80
C MET A 169 11.40 -1.48 3.63
N GLY A 170 11.39 -0.36 4.36
CA GLY A 170 10.41 0.72 4.21
C GLY A 170 10.47 1.35 2.83
N LEU A 171 11.67 1.66 2.35
CA LEU A 171 11.90 2.24 1.02
C LEU A 171 11.44 1.29 -0.08
N MET A 172 11.78 0.01 0.01
CA MET A 172 11.29 -1.01 -0.93
C MET A 172 9.77 -1.10 -0.92
N SER A 173 9.14 -1.10 0.26
CA SER A 173 7.69 -1.13 0.41
C SER A 173 7.04 0.13 -0.20
N TYR A 174 7.66 1.29 0.00
CA TYR A 174 7.23 2.55 -0.61
C TYR A 174 7.33 2.51 -2.13
N MET A 175 8.44 2.03 -2.68
CA MET A 175 8.61 1.91 -4.14
C MET A 175 7.61 0.93 -4.76
N LEU A 176 7.33 -0.20 -4.11
CA LEU A 176 6.26 -1.13 -4.53
C LEU A 176 4.87 -0.48 -4.44
N HIS A 177 4.63 0.32 -3.40
CA HIS A 177 3.39 1.08 -3.25
C HIS A 177 3.24 2.11 -4.37
N LEU A 178 4.29 2.86 -4.71
CA LEU A 178 4.28 3.80 -5.83
C LEU A 178 4.00 3.08 -7.15
N GLY A 179 4.64 1.94 -7.41
CA GLY A 179 4.40 1.15 -8.62
C GLY A 179 2.97 0.61 -8.74
N SER A 180 2.36 0.20 -7.62
CA SER A 180 0.97 -0.28 -7.61
C SER A 180 -0.07 0.85 -7.58
N SER A 181 0.32 2.07 -7.24
CA SER A 181 -0.56 3.25 -7.17
C SER A 181 -0.49 4.16 -8.40
N GLN A 182 0.22 3.78 -9.47
CA GLN A 182 0.34 4.57 -10.72
C GLN A 182 -0.99 4.80 -11.47
N GLY A 183 -2.14 4.37 -10.95
CA GLY A 183 -3.46 4.77 -11.43
C GLY A 183 -4.16 5.82 -10.57
N ASN A 184 -3.69 6.11 -9.35
CA ASN A 184 -4.52 6.64 -8.26
C ASN A 184 -4.45 8.17 -8.09
N TYR A 185 -3.97 8.88 -9.11
CA TYR A 185 -3.76 10.32 -9.04
C TYR A 185 -5.08 11.06 -8.76
N GLY A 186 -5.11 11.76 -7.62
CA GLY A 186 -6.17 12.70 -7.24
C GLY A 186 -7.31 12.15 -6.37
N ALA A 187 -7.35 10.85 -6.05
CA ALA A 187 -8.30 10.28 -5.09
C ALA A 187 -7.56 9.85 -3.81
N GLY A 188 -8.10 10.19 -2.62
CA GLY A 188 -7.46 9.90 -1.33
C GLY A 188 -6.07 10.53 -1.14
N VAL A 189 -5.80 11.66 -1.82
CA VAL A 189 -4.58 12.45 -1.64
C VAL A 189 -4.73 13.34 -0.42
N LEU A 190 -3.75 13.31 0.48
CA LEU A 190 -3.65 14.20 1.63
C LEU A 190 -3.21 15.60 1.18
N SER A 191 -3.79 16.64 1.76
CA SER A 191 -3.53 18.05 1.46
C SER A 191 -2.26 18.56 2.15
N LEU A 192 -1.14 17.82 2.03
CA LEU A 192 0.10 18.08 2.79
C LEU A 192 0.98 19.20 2.20
N VAL A 193 0.80 19.55 0.93
CA VAL A 193 1.71 20.46 0.19
C VAL A 193 0.97 21.61 -0.52
N THR A 194 -0.33 21.53 -0.76
CA THR A 194 -1.07 22.58 -1.48
C THR A 194 -2.52 22.71 -1.00
N PRO A 195 -3.07 23.94 -0.80
CA PRO A 195 -4.50 24.15 -0.60
C PRO A 195 -5.31 23.66 -1.83
N PRO A 196 -6.60 23.37 -1.68
CA PRO A 196 -7.44 22.87 -2.77
C PRO A 196 -7.74 24.01 -3.77
N GLY A 197 -6.80 24.26 -4.68
CA GLY A 197 -6.92 25.21 -5.77
C GLY A 197 -5.88 24.90 -6.84
N ASP A 198 -6.35 24.45 -7.99
CA ASP A 198 -5.62 24.42 -9.27
C ASP A 198 -4.31 23.63 -9.32
N VAL A 199 -4.35 22.36 -8.87
CA VAL A 199 -3.32 21.40 -9.25
C VAL A 199 -3.73 20.77 -10.59
N GLU A 200 -3.20 21.32 -11.70
CA GLU A 200 -3.02 20.55 -12.94
C GLU A 200 -2.42 19.20 -12.56
N GLU A 201 -3.01 18.09 -13.04
CA GLU A 201 -2.53 16.72 -12.80
C GLU A 201 -1.00 16.71 -12.95
N PRO A 202 -0.23 16.67 -11.84
CA PRO A 202 1.19 16.88 -11.95
C PRO A 202 1.73 15.61 -12.58
N SER A 203 2.17 15.71 -13.83
CA SER A 203 3.04 14.72 -14.44
C SER A 203 4.12 14.43 -13.41
N PRO A 204 4.23 13.19 -12.90
CA PRO A 204 5.14 12.96 -11.79
C PRO A 204 6.56 13.30 -12.26
N PRO A 205 7.36 14.07 -11.51
CA PRO A 205 8.74 14.40 -11.89
C PRO A 205 9.63 13.15 -12.05
N TRP A 206 9.14 11.98 -11.64
CA TRP A 206 9.79 10.69 -11.79
C TRP A 206 9.35 9.88 -13.01
N SER A 207 8.28 10.25 -13.73
CA SER A 207 7.84 9.50 -14.92
C SER A 207 8.89 9.53 -16.04
N GLU A 208 9.57 10.65 -16.20
CA GLU A 208 10.72 10.77 -17.12
C GLU A 208 11.95 10.01 -16.60
N LYS A 209 12.23 10.07 -15.28
CA LYS A 209 13.39 9.41 -14.68
C LYS A 209 13.28 7.88 -14.66
N LEU A 210 12.10 7.32 -14.41
CA LEU A 210 11.88 5.86 -14.43
C LEU A 210 11.99 5.29 -15.85
N VAL A 211 11.52 6.01 -16.87
CA VAL A 211 11.70 5.61 -18.29
C VAL A 211 13.18 5.67 -18.71
N SER A 212 13.98 6.58 -18.15
CA SER A 212 15.42 6.64 -18.40
C SER A 212 16.27 5.65 -17.57
N TYR A 213 15.76 5.20 -16.41
CA TYR A 213 16.48 4.27 -15.51
C TYR A 213 16.03 2.82 -15.63
N ILE A 214 14.93 2.52 -16.33
CA ILE A 214 14.74 1.19 -16.90
C ILE A 214 15.73 1.14 -18.07
N PRO A 215 16.89 0.47 -17.95
CA PRO A 215 17.72 0.25 -19.12
C PRO A 215 16.80 -0.38 -20.16
N HIS A 216 16.72 0.22 -21.34
CA HIS A 216 16.05 -0.35 -22.48
C HIS A 216 16.82 -1.63 -22.81
N TRP A 217 16.55 -2.71 -22.09
CA TRP A 217 17.27 -3.96 -22.17
C TRP A 217 16.32 -4.97 -22.79
N PRO A 218 16.13 -4.95 -24.12
CA PRO A 218 15.38 -5.98 -24.81
C PRO A 218 16.04 -7.37 -24.74
N PHE A 219 17.08 -7.57 -23.91
CA PHE A 219 17.88 -8.79 -23.86
C PHE A 219 17.95 -9.48 -22.47
N ALA A 220 17.48 -8.86 -21.38
CA ALA A 220 17.65 -9.43 -20.04
C ALA A 220 16.62 -10.53 -19.70
N THR A 221 15.40 -10.45 -20.22
CA THR A 221 14.36 -11.48 -19.99
C THR A 221 14.65 -12.76 -20.79
N GLY A 222 15.21 -12.63 -22.01
CA GLY A 222 15.64 -13.78 -22.82
C GLY A 222 16.84 -14.52 -22.23
N GLY A 223 17.83 -13.78 -21.72
CA GLY A 223 19.05 -14.36 -21.13
C GLY A 223 18.81 -15.13 -19.83
N LEU A 224 17.93 -14.62 -18.94
CA LEU A 224 17.59 -15.30 -17.69
C LEU A 224 16.76 -16.58 -17.93
N ALA A 225 15.85 -16.57 -18.90
CA ALA A 225 15.08 -17.75 -19.27
C ALA A 225 15.98 -18.84 -19.90
N LEU A 226 16.89 -18.46 -20.80
CA LEU A 226 17.88 -19.38 -21.38
C LEU A 226 18.87 -19.92 -20.33
N GLY A 227 19.30 -19.06 -19.40
CA GLY A 227 20.15 -19.46 -18.27
C GLY A 227 19.47 -20.51 -17.38
N LEU A 228 18.20 -20.30 -17.03
CA LEU A 228 17.41 -21.27 -16.25
C LEU A 228 17.21 -22.59 -17.01
N ILE A 229 16.92 -22.55 -18.32
CA ILE A 229 16.78 -23.75 -19.15
C ILE A 229 18.08 -24.54 -19.19
N LEU A 230 19.22 -23.89 -19.44
CA LEU A 230 20.52 -24.55 -19.48
C LEU A 230 20.92 -25.14 -18.12
N LEU A 231 20.60 -24.45 -17.02
CA LEU A 231 20.88 -24.93 -15.67
C LEU A 231 20.04 -26.17 -15.32
N VAL A 232 18.75 -26.17 -15.68
CA VAL A 232 17.87 -27.33 -15.52
C VAL A 232 18.35 -28.51 -16.39
N SER A 233 18.72 -28.27 -17.65
CA SER A 233 19.27 -29.31 -18.53
C SER A 233 20.57 -29.89 -17.99
N ALA A 234 21.48 -29.07 -17.46
CA ALA A 234 22.72 -29.53 -16.85
C ALA A 234 22.49 -30.36 -15.59
N LEU A 235 21.51 -29.97 -14.74
CA LEU A 235 21.12 -30.72 -13.56
C LEU A 235 20.49 -32.08 -13.92
N LEU A 236 19.64 -32.12 -14.95
CA LEU A 236 19.05 -33.37 -15.44
C LEU A 236 20.10 -34.31 -16.06
N ALA A 237 21.02 -33.77 -16.86
CA ALA A 237 22.13 -34.54 -17.43
C ALA A 237 23.03 -35.13 -16.33
N ARG A 238 23.38 -34.33 -15.31
CA ARG A 238 24.17 -34.81 -14.16
C ARG A 238 23.43 -35.87 -13.35
N ARG A 239 22.12 -35.74 -13.15
CA ARG A 239 21.30 -36.74 -12.47
C ARG A 239 21.24 -38.06 -13.25
N LYS A 240 21.15 -38.00 -14.58
CA LYS A 240 21.20 -39.20 -15.46
C LYS A 240 22.57 -39.88 -15.40
N GLN A 241 23.66 -39.11 -15.43
CA GLN A 241 25.02 -39.64 -15.34
C GLN A 241 25.28 -40.29 -13.98
N ASN A 242 24.78 -39.68 -12.89
CA ASN A 242 24.86 -40.28 -11.56
C ASN A 242 24.10 -41.61 -11.48
N ARG A 243 22.87 -41.69 -12.04
CA ARG A 243 22.10 -42.96 -12.09
C ARG A 243 22.82 -44.09 -12.85
N LEU A 244 23.45 -43.74 -13.98
CA LEU A 244 24.24 -44.69 -14.76
C LEU A 244 25.50 -45.16 -14.00
N SER A 245 26.09 -44.29 -13.18
CA SER A 245 27.27 -44.64 -12.36
C SER A 245 26.93 -45.43 -11.09
N THR A 246 25.72 -45.30 -10.54
CA THR A 246 25.29 -45.99 -9.32
C THR A 246 24.62 -47.34 -9.59
N GLY A 247 24.36 -47.69 -10.85
CA GLY A 247 23.77 -48.97 -11.23
C GLY A 247 22.36 -49.19 -10.67
N GLU A 248 21.62 -48.12 -10.36
CA GLU A 248 20.22 -48.24 -9.93
C GLU A 248 19.39 -48.80 -11.10
N PRO A 249 18.76 -49.98 -10.96
CA PRO A 249 17.89 -50.51 -11.99
C PRO A 249 16.66 -49.61 -12.12
N GLU A 250 16.31 -49.29 -13.37
CA GLU A 250 15.12 -48.56 -13.74
C GLU A 250 13.90 -49.35 -13.27
N SER A 251 13.15 -48.84 -12.29
CA SER A 251 11.93 -49.49 -11.81
C SER A 251 10.88 -49.40 -12.92
N THR A 252 10.76 -50.46 -13.71
CA THR A 252 9.62 -50.70 -14.59
C THR A 252 8.41 -50.92 -13.72
N HIS A 253 7.64 -49.86 -13.50
CA HIS A 253 6.30 -49.99 -12.94
C HIS A 253 5.42 -50.45 -14.10
N ASP A 254 5.30 -51.77 -14.24
CA ASP A 254 4.27 -52.38 -15.06
C ASP A 254 2.92 -51.99 -14.47
N SER A 255 2.17 -51.21 -15.26
CA SER A 255 0.75 -51.00 -15.08
C SER A 255 0.04 -52.28 -15.52
N GLU A 256 -0.16 -53.20 -14.57
CA GLU A 256 -1.05 -54.34 -14.74
C GLU A 256 -2.47 -53.91 -14.37
N SER A 257 -3.36 -54.21 -15.30
CA SER A 257 -4.81 -54.03 -15.30
C SER A 257 -5.51 -54.86 -14.22
N ASP A 258 -6.41 -54.22 -13.49
CA ASP A 258 -7.79 -54.68 -13.20
C ASP A 258 -8.66 -53.49 -12.75
#